data_AF-A0A344PL01-F1
#
_entry.id   AF-A0A344PL01-F1
#
_cell.length_a   1.000
_cell.length_b   1.000
_cell.length_c   1.000
_cell.angle_alpha   90.00
_cell.angle_beta   90.00
_cell.angle_gamma   90.00
#
_symmetry.space_group_name_H-M   'P 1'
#
loop_
_entity.id
_entity.type
_entity.pdbx_description
1 polymer ?
#
loop_
_entity_poly.entity_id
_entity_poly.type
_entity_poly.pdbx_seq_one_letter_code
_entity_poly.pdbx_strand_id
1 'polypeptide(L)' 'MKKSTYMDRAMRAKDPRFAAILGKLGYERTDLRADDAAEAEAKELAQLRDRYQEIVGKRAYHGWNADTLREKIAEAAE' A
#
# COMPACT_ATOMS: atom_id res chain seq x y z
N MET A 1 39.39 -12.94 0.34
CA MET A 1 39.00 -11.53 0.08
C MET A 1 37.62 -11.53 -0.57
N LYS A 2 36.58 -10.97 0.08
CA LYS A 2 35.29 -10.74 -0.60
C LYS A 2 35.50 -9.62 -1.62
N LYS A 3 35.24 -9.89 -2.90
CA LYS A 3 35.34 -8.88 -3.96
C LYS A 3 34.22 -7.86 -3.73
N SER A 4 34.55 -6.69 -3.18
CA SER A 4 33.63 -5.56 -3.14
C SER A 4 33.41 -5.09 -4.56
N THR A 5 32.23 -5.40 -5.08
CA THR A 5 31.83 -5.02 -6.43
C THR A 5 31.57 -3.51 -6.47
N TYR A 6 31.54 -2.95 -7.67
CA TYR A 6 31.22 -1.54 -7.89
C TYR A 6 29.88 -1.17 -7.25
N MET A 7 28.88 -2.06 -7.29
CA MET A 7 27.58 -1.84 -6.66
C MET A 7 27.64 -1.77 -5.14
N ASP A 8 28.44 -2.60 -4.47
CA ASP A 8 28.55 -2.56 -3.00
C ASP A 8 29.17 -1.25 -2.50
N ARG A 9 30.15 -0.73 -3.24
CA ARG A 9 30.78 0.56 -2.95
C ARG A 9 29.85 1.73 -3.27
N ALA A 10 29.15 1.65 -4.39
CA ALA A 10 28.18 2.64 -4.83
C ALA A 10 27.05 2.86 -3.81
N MET A 11 26.44 1.77 -3.37
CA MET A 11 25.31 1.79 -2.43
C MET A 11 25.73 2.25 -1.03
N ARG A 12 26.96 1.91 -0.59
CA ARG A 12 27.47 2.31 0.74
C ARG A 12 27.85 3.80 0.80
N ALA A 13 28.39 4.35 -0.29
CA ALA A 13 28.87 5.73 -0.32
C ALA A 13 27.74 6.78 -0.38
N LYS A 14 26.51 6.37 -0.72
CA LYS A 14 25.36 7.28 -0.95
C LYS A 14 25.71 8.46 -1.88
N ASP A 15 26.64 8.26 -2.81
CA ASP A 15 27.09 9.32 -3.71
C ASP A 15 26.06 9.52 -4.83
N PRO A 16 25.58 10.76 -5.07
CA PRO A 16 24.54 11.07 -6.05
C PRO A 16 24.90 10.68 -7.49
N ARG A 17 26.19 10.53 -7.82
CA ARG A 17 26.63 10.06 -9.14
C ARG A 17 26.20 8.62 -9.42
N PHE A 18 26.18 7.77 -8.39
CA PHE A 18 25.72 6.40 -8.55
C PHE A 18 24.23 6.34 -8.83
N ALA A 19 23.42 7.21 -8.20
CA ALA A 19 22.00 7.31 -8.52
C ALA A 19 21.78 7.67 -10.00
N ALA A 20 22.55 8.62 -10.54
CA ALA A 20 22.46 9.00 -11.95
C ALA A 20 22.87 7.86 -12.92
N ILE A 21 23.89 7.08 -12.57
CA ILE A 21 24.36 5.95 -13.40
C ILE A 21 23.38 4.78 -13.33
N LEU A 22 22.95 4.41 -12.11
CA LEU A 22 21.93 3.40 -11.89
C LEU A 22 20.65 3.76 -12.62
N GLY A 23 20.33 5.06 -12.67
CA GLY A 23 19.16 5.49 -13.38
C GLY A 23 19.21 5.29 -14.89
N LYS A 24 20.33 5.65 -15.51
CA LYS A 24 20.59 5.35 -16.93
C LYS A 24 20.60 3.86 -17.26
N LEU A 25 20.93 3.01 -16.29
CA LEU A 25 20.92 1.55 -16.41
C LEU A 25 19.51 0.95 -16.22
N GLY A 26 18.48 1.77 -15.97
CA GLY A 26 17.11 1.32 -15.76
C GLY A 26 16.84 0.79 -14.34
N TYR A 27 17.77 1.03 -13.40
CA TYR A 27 17.55 0.81 -11.97
C TYR A 27 16.99 2.05 -11.26
N GLU A 28 16.50 3.06 -12.01
CA GLU A 28 15.62 4.06 -11.40
C GLU A 28 14.48 3.31 -10.73
N ARG A 29 14.14 3.72 -9.51
CA ARG A 29 13.03 3.14 -8.77
C ARG A 29 11.84 3.08 -9.74
N THR A 30 11.41 1.86 -10.08
CA THR A 30 10.02 1.60 -10.42
C THR A 30 9.30 1.82 -9.10
N ASP A 31 9.15 3.08 -8.71
CA ASP A 31 8.38 3.43 -7.55
C ASP A 31 7.00 2.86 -7.81
N LEU A 32 6.70 1.74 -7.15
CA LEU A 32 5.34 1.35 -6.81
C LEU A 32 4.79 2.51 -5.99
N ARG A 33 4.41 3.56 -6.71
CA ARG A 33 3.67 4.67 -6.16
C ARG A 33 2.35 4.06 -5.73
N ALA A 34 2.07 4.11 -4.43
CA ALA A 34 0.73 3.82 -3.96
C ALA A 34 -0.21 4.72 -4.77
N ASP A 35 -1.15 4.11 -5.49
CA ASP A 35 -2.17 4.87 -6.17
C ASP A 35 -3.00 5.54 -5.09
N ASP A 36 -2.94 6.87 -5.02
CA ASP A 36 -3.65 7.66 -4.01
C ASP A 36 -5.16 7.32 -4.02
N ALA A 37 -5.70 6.92 -5.18
CA ALA A 37 -7.07 6.45 -5.31
C ALA A 37 -7.29 5.09 -4.62
N ALA A 38 -6.37 4.14 -4.77
CA ALA A 38 -6.45 2.84 -4.11
C ALA A 38 -6.28 2.97 -2.58
N GLU A 39 -5.49 3.93 -2.11
CA GLU A 39 -5.36 4.23 -0.69
C GLU A 39 -6.65 4.85 -0.12
N ALA A 40 -7.29 5.75 -0.87
CA ALA A 40 -8.58 6.32 -0.49
C ALA A 40 -9.68 5.25 -0.40
N GLU A 41 -9.77 4.35 -1.39
CA GLU A 41 -10.73 3.24 -1.39
C GLU A 41 -10.49 2.27 -0.22
N ALA A 42 -9.23 1.93 0.07
CA ALA A 42 -8.89 1.09 1.21
C ALA A 42 -9.30 1.72 2.56
N LYS A 43 -9.16 3.04 2.70
CA LYS A 43 -9.60 3.79 3.89
C LYS A 43 -11.12 3.80 4.03
N GLU A 44 -11.86 3.98 2.93
CA GLU A 44 -13.32 3.94 2.95
C GLU A 44 -13.84 2.55 3.36
N LEU A 45 -13.28 1.49 2.77
CA LEU A 45 -13.64 0.11 3.12
C LEU A 45 -13.33 -0.21 4.59
N ALA A 46 -12.24 0.32 5.14
CA ALA A 46 -11.91 0.15 6.55
C ALA A 46 -12.96 0.80 7.45
N GLN A 47 -13.34 2.06 7.17
CA GLN A 47 -14.36 2.79 7.93
C GLN A 47 -15.72 2.07 7.92
N LEU A 48 -16.12 1.54 6.77
CA LEU A 48 -17.38 0.77 6.66
C LEU A 48 -17.33 -0.51 7.50
N ARG A 49 -16.20 -1.21 7.52
CA ARG A 49 -16.03 -2.43 8.33
C ARG A 49 -16.08 -2.13 9.83
N ASP A 50 -15.46 -1.04 10.25
CA ASP A 50 -15.48 -0.60 11.65
C ASP A 50 -16.91 -0.27 12.08
N ARG A 51 -17.65 0.51 11.27
CA ARG A 51 -19.05 0.83 11.53
C ARG A 51 -19.96 -0.41 11.59
N TYR A 52 -19.75 -1.36 10.69
CA TYR A 52 -20.48 -2.63 10.73
C TYR A 52 -20.18 -3.40 12.03
N GLN A 53 -18.91 -3.43 12.45
CA GLN A 53 -18.51 -4.09 13.69
C GLN A 53 -19.08 -3.40 14.93
N GLU A 54 -19.21 -2.07 14.94
CA GLU A 54 -19.84 -1.32 16.03
C GLU A 54 -21.33 -1.67 16.17
N ILE A 55 -22.06 -1.77 15.06
CA ILE A 55 -23.51 -2.03 15.06
C ILE A 55 -23.81 -3.51 15.33
N VAL A 56 -23.13 -4.42 14.62
CA VAL A 56 -23.41 -5.87 14.68
C VAL A 56 -22.62 -6.58 15.77
N GLY A 57 -21.53 -5.98 16.27
CA GLY A 57 -20.61 -6.59 17.22
C GLY A 57 -19.73 -7.70 16.63
N LYS A 58 -19.87 -7.97 15.31
CA LYS A 58 -19.08 -8.99 14.58
C LYS A 58 -18.28 -8.33 13.47
N ARG A 59 -17.08 -8.86 13.23
CA ARG A 59 -16.22 -8.40 12.14
C ARG A 59 -16.87 -8.72 10.79
N ALA A 60 -16.90 -7.73 9.91
CA ALA A 60 -17.37 -7.90 8.54
C ALA A 60 -16.49 -8.88 7.74
N TYR A 61 -17.09 -9.60 6.79
CA TYR A 61 -16.34 -10.48 5.90
C TYR A 61 -15.42 -9.70 4.96
N HIS A 62 -14.19 -10.18 4.79
CA HIS A 62 -13.16 -9.50 4.01
C HIS A 62 -13.42 -9.48 2.50
N GLY A 63 -14.28 -10.36 1.98
CA GLY A 63 -14.66 -10.38 0.57
C GLY A 63 -15.85 -9.47 0.21
N TRP A 64 -16.43 -8.74 1.16
CA TRP A 64 -17.47 -7.77 0.87
C TRP A 64 -16.88 -6.45 0.36
N ASN A 65 -17.54 -5.88 -0.66
CA ASN A 65 -17.23 -4.57 -1.21
C ASN A 65 -17.92 -3.45 -0.41
N ALA A 66 -17.68 -2.20 -0.80
CA ALA A 66 -18.25 -1.04 -0.12
C ALA A 66 -19.78 -1.03 -0.15
N ASP A 67 -20.38 -1.41 -1.28
CA ASP A 67 -21.83 -1.39 -1.46
C ASP A 67 -22.54 -2.41 -0.55
N THR A 68 -22.06 -3.66 -0.52
CA THR A 68 -22.59 -4.70 0.37
C THR A 68 -22.42 -4.33 1.84
N LEU A 69 -21.29 -3.69 2.21
CA LEU A 69 -21.11 -3.20 3.57
C LEU A 69 -22.12 -2.11 3.93
N ARG A 70 -22.38 -1.16 3.03
CA ARG A 70 -23.38 -0.09 3.25
C ARG A 70 -24.79 -0.67 3.42
N GLU A 71 -25.18 -1.62 2.56
CA GLU A 71 -26.46 -2.33 2.68
C GLU A 71 -26.59 -3.07 4.02
N LYS A 72 -25.56 -3.82 4.42
CA LYS A 72 -25.56 -4.58 5.68
C LYS A 72 -25.55 -3.70 6.92
N ILE A 73 -24.91 -2.54 6.85
CA ILE A 73 -24.96 -1.52 7.91
C ILE A 73 -26.37 -0.92 8.03
N ALA A 74 -27.04 -0.64 6.91
CA ALA A 74 -28.40 -0.10 6.91
C ALA A 74 -29.39 -1.13 7.46
N GLU A 75 -29.30 -2.40 7.02
CA GLU A 75 -30.13 -3.51 7.49
C GLU A 75 -29.98 -3.76 9.00
N ALA A 76 -28.77 -3.59 9.55
CA ALA A 76 -28.51 -3.80 10.97
C ALA A 76 -28.80 -2.58 11.86
N ALA A 77 -29.01 -1.41 11.25
CA ALA A 77 -29.36 -0.17 11.96
C ALA A 77 -30.87 0.07 12.03
N GLU A 78 -31.66 -0.72 11.31
CA GLU A 78 -33.13 -0.80 11.40
C GLU A 78 -33.54 -1.70 12.59
#